data_AF-A0A350NZQ1-F1
#
_entry.id   AF-A0A350NZQ1-F1
#
_cell.length_a   1.000
_cell.length_b   1.000
_cell.length_c   1.000
_cell.angle_alpha   90.00
_cell.angle_beta   90.00
_cell.angle_gamma   90.00
#
_symmetry.space_group_name_H-M   'P 1'
#
loop_
_entity.id
_entity.type
_entity.pdbx_description
1 polymer ?
#
loop_
_entity_poly.entity_id
_entity_poly.type
_entity_poly.pdbx_seq_one_letter_code
_entity_poly.pdbx_strand_id
1 'polypeptide(L)'
;MSLALKDGQTHIKSKAAVAWGPGEPLKMEELDVELPKKGEVLVRIIATGVCHTDAFTLSGEDPEGVFPAVLGHEGGGIVEMVGEGVTSVEVGDHVIPLYTAECGECKFCTSGKTNLCQAVRETQGKGLMPDGTSRFSKDGEPIYHYMGCSTFSEYTVLPEISLAKVNKSAPLEEVCLLGCGVTTGMGAVLNTAKVQEGDTVAIFGLGGIGLSA
;
A
#
# COMPACT_ATOMS: atom_id res chain seq x y z
N MET A 1 -8.73 12.06 15.91
CA MET A 1 -9.65 13.18 15.59
C MET A 1 -10.12 12.90 14.19
N SER A 2 -11.42 12.66 13.99
CA SER A 2 -11.98 12.44 12.65
C SER A 2 -11.85 13.71 11.81
N LEU A 3 -11.60 13.57 10.51
CA LEU A 3 -11.57 14.70 9.57
C LEU A 3 -12.89 15.49 9.62
N ALA A 4 -12.80 16.81 9.83
CA ALA A 4 -13.95 17.70 9.79
C ALA A 4 -14.19 18.15 8.34
N LEU A 5 -15.07 17.45 7.63
CA LEU A 5 -15.44 17.79 6.26
C LEU A 5 -16.51 18.89 6.21
N LYS A 6 -16.43 19.75 5.19
CA LYS A 6 -17.48 20.71 4.85
C LYS A 6 -18.54 20.03 3.99
N ASP A 7 -19.78 20.53 4.04
CA ASP A 7 -20.84 20.08 3.15
C ASP A 7 -20.43 20.21 1.67
N GLY A 8 -20.56 19.11 0.92
CA GLY A 8 -20.17 19.03 -0.49
C GLY A 8 -18.67 18.90 -0.75
N GLN A 9 -17.82 18.77 0.28
CA GLN A 9 -16.40 18.54 0.10
C GLN A 9 -16.14 17.15 -0.51
N THR A 10 -15.37 17.11 -1.60
CA THR A 10 -15.09 15.87 -2.36
C THR A 10 -13.67 15.36 -2.20
N HIS A 11 -12.78 16.15 -1.60
CA HIS A 11 -11.37 15.85 -1.39
C HIS A 11 -10.82 16.52 -0.14
N ILE A 12 -9.67 16.06 0.34
CA ILE A 12 -8.88 16.68 1.40
C ILE A 12 -7.50 17.06 0.88
N LYS A 13 -6.80 17.94 1.59
CA LYS A 13 -5.38 18.23 1.33
C LYS A 13 -4.51 17.23 2.08
N SER A 14 -3.48 16.71 1.41
CA SER A 14 -2.48 15.83 2.00
C SER A 14 -1.08 16.27 1.58
N LYS A 15 -0.12 16.29 2.52
CA LYS A 15 1.29 16.38 2.13
C LYS A 15 1.75 15.01 1.65
N ALA A 16 2.43 14.97 0.50
CA ALA A 16 2.94 13.75 -0.10
C ALA A 16 4.32 13.97 -0.70
N ALA A 17 5.15 12.94 -0.71
CA ALA A 17 6.41 12.91 -1.45
C ALA A 17 6.13 12.37 -2.86
N VAL A 18 6.11 13.26 -3.85
CA VAL A 18 5.73 12.94 -5.23
C VAL A 18 6.97 12.66 -6.07
N ALA A 19 6.94 11.53 -6.77
CA ALA A 19 7.88 11.23 -7.84
C ALA A 19 7.34 11.83 -9.15
N TRP A 20 7.93 12.94 -9.60
CA TRP A 20 7.49 13.63 -10.81
C TRP A 20 7.99 12.96 -12.10
N GLY A 21 9.12 12.28 -12.02
CA GLY A 21 9.74 11.57 -13.14
C GLY A 21 10.86 10.64 -12.67
N PRO A 22 11.35 9.76 -13.54
CA PRO A 22 12.40 8.81 -13.22
C PRO A 22 13.74 9.53 -12.95
N GLY A 23 14.47 9.05 -11.94
CA GLY A 23 15.78 9.56 -11.53
C GLY A 23 15.74 10.91 -10.82
N GLU A 24 14.56 11.54 -10.67
CA GLU A 24 14.42 12.79 -9.93
C GLU A 24 14.24 12.54 -8.41
N PRO A 25 14.73 13.43 -7.54
CA PRO A 25 14.38 13.39 -6.12
C PRO A 25 12.86 13.54 -5.92
N LEU A 26 12.32 12.86 -4.91
CA LEU A 26 10.96 13.07 -4.46
C LEU A 26 10.76 14.53 -4.02
N LYS A 27 9.66 15.15 -4.44
CA LYS A 27 9.31 16.52 -4.05
C LYS A 27 8.14 16.49 -3.08
N MET A 28 8.28 17.20 -1.95
CA MET A 28 7.18 17.37 -1.01
C MET A 28 6.15 18.32 -1.60
N GLU A 29 4.96 17.81 -1.86
CA GLU A 29 3.83 18.54 -2.45
C GLU A 29 2.62 18.48 -1.53
N GLU A 30 1.76 19.49 -1.64
CA GLU A 30 0.38 19.37 -1.17
C GLU A 30 -0.51 18.92 -2.33
N LEU A 31 -1.19 17.78 -2.16
CA LEU A 31 -2.08 17.14 -3.13
C LEU A 31 -3.54 17.19 -2.68
N ASP A 32 -4.45 17.13 -3.65
CA ASP A 32 -5.85 16.81 -3.41
C ASP A 32 -6.03 15.28 -3.40
N VAL A 33 -6.57 14.77 -2.29
CA VAL A 33 -6.94 13.36 -2.11
C VAL A 33 -8.46 13.25 -2.09
N GLU A 34 -9.04 12.65 -3.14
CA GLU A 34 -10.47 12.38 -3.21
C GLU A 34 -10.95 11.51 -2.04
N LEU A 35 -12.17 11.76 -1.57
CA LEU A 35 -12.81 10.92 -0.56
C LEU A 35 -13.09 9.50 -1.10
N PRO A 36 -13.13 8.47 -0.24
CA PRO A 36 -13.26 7.09 -0.70
C PRO A 36 -14.63 6.84 -1.34
N LYS A 37 -14.64 6.17 -2.49
CA LYS A 37 -15.86 5.70 -3.16
C LYS A 37 -16.29 4.34 -2.58
N LYS A 38 -17.31 3.74 -3.18
CA LYS A 38 -17.80 2.40 -2.81
C LYS A 38 -16.66 1.37 -2.76
N GLY A 39 -16.57 0.64 -1.65
CA GLY A 39 -15.54 -0.39 -1.43
C GLY A 39 -14.13 0.15 -1.19
N GLU A 40 -13.98 1.46 -0.95
CA GLU A 40 -12.69 2.11 -0.71
C GLU A 40 -12.59 2.66 0.70
N VAL A 41 -11.37 2.86 1.16
CA VAL A 41 -11.06 3.28 2.53
C VAL A 41 -9.98 4.36 2.47
N LEU A 42 -10.23 5.48 3.16
CA LEU A 42 -9.23 6.52 3.38
C LEU A 42 -8.47 6.20 4.67
N VAL A 43 -7.15 6.12 4.55
CA VAL A 43 -6.23 5.79 5.63
C VAL A 43 -5.28 6.96 5.85
N ARG A 44 -5.14 7.39 7.12
CA ARG A 44 -4.05 8.27 7.54
C ARG A 44 -2.83 7.44 7.86
N ILE A 45 -1.74 7.66 7.12
CA ILE A 45 -0.48 6.96 7.31
C ILE A 45 0.22 7.54 8.55
N ILE A 46 0.66 6.64 9.44
CA ILE A 46 1.40 6.97 10.66
C ILE A 46 2.89 6.77 10.45
N ALA A 47 3.26 5.68 9.77
CA ALA A 47 4.63 5.35 9.43
C ALA A 47 4.70 4.61 8.10
N THR A 48 5.83 4.75 7.42
CA THR A 48 6.12 4.02 6.18
C THR A 48 7.61 3.70 6.10
N GLY A 49 7.93 2.48 5.65
CA GLY A 49 9.28 2.05 5.32
C GLY A 49 9.65 2.43 3.89
N VAL A 50 10.95 2.61 3.64
CA VAL A 50 11.49 2.77 2.28
C VAL A 50 12.08 1.44 1.84
N CYS A 51 11.51 0.85 0.80
CA CYS A 51 11.95 -0.43 0.27
C CYS A 51 12.70 -0.25 -1.05
N HIS A 52 13.56 -1.21 -1.40
CA HIS A 52 14.30 -1.20 -2.66
C HIS A 52 13.38 -1.12 -3.88
N THR A 53 12.19 -1.73 -3.83
CA THR A 53 11.22 -1.64 -4.93
C THR A 53 10.80 -0.20 -5.22
N ASP A 54 10.61 0.63 -4.19
CA ASP A 54 10.27 2.05 -4.37
C ASP A 54 11.42 2.80 -5.08
N ALA A 55 12.66 2.51 -4.68
CA ALA A 55 13.86 3.09 -5.30
C ALA A 55 14.10 2.60 -6.73
N PHE A 56 13.78 1.33 -7.03
CA PHE A 56 13.88 0.72 -8.35
C PHE A 56 12.88 1.32 -9.33
N THR A 57 11.64 1.54 -8.90
CA THR A 57 10.69 2.31 -9.73
C THR A 57 11.17 3.73 -9.91
N LEU A 58 11.57 4.43 -8.84
CA LEU A 58 12.06 5.80 -8.91
C LEU A 58 13.28 5.96 -9.82
N SER A 59 14.17 4.98 -9.94
CA SER A 59 15.34 5.05 -10.82
C SER A 59 14.98 5.10 -12.31
N GLY A 60 13.77 4.65 -12.67
CA GLY A 60 13.33 4.49 -14.07
C GLY A 60 13.79 3.19 -14.72
N GLU A 61 14.40 2.27 -13.95
CA GLU A 61 14.79 0.94 -14.44
C GLU A 61 13.63 -0.05 -14.43
N ASP A 62 12.55 0.25 -13.71
CA ASP A 62 11.30 -0.48 -13.75
C ASP A 62 10.53 -0.19 -15.05
N PRO A 63 10.36 -1.17 -15.96
CA PRO A 63 9.61 -0.98 -17.20
C PRO A 63 8.11 -0.76 -16.96
N GLU A 64 7.59 -1.10 -15.78
CA GLU A 64 6.20 -0.84 -15.39
C GLU A 64 6.03 0.52 -14.67
N GLY A 65 7.11 1.28 -14.48
CA GLY A 65 7.09 2.56 -13.77
C GLY A 65 6.23 3.62 -14.46
N VAL A 66 5.28 4.19 -13.71
CA VAL A 66 4.38 5.26 -14.17
C VAL A 66 4.62 6.52 -13.33
N PHE A 67 4.69 7.68 -13.98
CA PHE A 67 4.92 8.98 -13.35
C PHE A 67 3.96 10.04 -13.92
N PRO A 68 3.58 11.07 -13.16
CA PRO A 68 3.94 11.32 -11.76
C PRO A 68 3.19 10.40 -10.79
N ALA A 69 3.82 9.96 -9.71
CA ALA A 69 3.21 9.02 -8.75
C ALA A 69 3.53 9.33 -7.29
N VAL A 70 2.65 8.91 -6.39
CA VAL A 70 2.95 8.79 -4.95
C VAL A 70 3.40 7.35 -4.69
N LEU A 71 4.69 7.15 -4.41
CA LEU A 71 5.29 5.84 -4.16
C LEU A 71 4.99 5.31 -2.73
N GLY A 72 5.66 4.22 -2.34
CA GLY A 72 5.59 3.63 -1.02
C GLY A 72 4.52 2.54 -0.93
N HIS A 73 4.90 1.36 -0.45
CA HIS A 73 4.01 0.19 -0.30
C HIS A 73 4.14 -0.51 1.06
N GLU A 74 4.98 0.00 1.95
CA GLU A 74 5.23 -0.56 3.28
C GLU A 74 4.78 0.45 4.33
N GLY A 75 3.51 0.40 4.73
CA GLY A 75 2.89 1.43 5.58
C GLY A 75 2.11 0.86 6.77
N GLY A 76 1.93 1.70 7.78
CA GLY A 76 1.05 1.47 8.92
C GLY A 76 0.18 2.69 9.14
N GLY A 77 -1.13 2.51 9.25
CA GLY A 77 -2.08 3.61 9.23
C GLY A 77 -3.30 3.41 10.11
N ILE A 78 -4.14 4.45 10.17
CA ILE A 78 -5.42 4.45 10.85
C ILE A 78 -6.51 4.81 9.86
N VAL A 79 -7.61 4.05 9.86
CA VAL A 79 -8.78 4.32 9.02
C VAL A 79 -9.43 5.64 9.46
N GLU A 80 -9.57 6.58 8.53
CA GLU A 80 -10.22 7.88 8.76
C GLU A 80 -11.61 7.95 8.15
N MET A 81 -11.85 7.23 7.04
CA MET A 81 -13.15 7.16 6.38
C MET A 81 -13.31 5.85 5.62
N VAL A 82 -14.55 5.36 5.57
CA VAL A 82 -14.94 4.20 4.76
C VAL A 82 -15.99 4.62 3.74
N GLY A 83 -15.88 4.13 2.51
CA GLY A 83 -16.89 4.32 1.49
C GLY A 83 -18.06 3.36 1.62
N GLU A 84 -19.06 3.51 0.76
CA GLU A 84 -20.23 2.64 0.73
C GLU A 84 -19.83 1.16 0.63
N GLY A 85 -20.47 0.28 1.40
CA GLY A 85 -20.32 -1.18 1.28
C GLY A 85 -19.08 -1.78 1.94
N VAL A 86 -18.20 -0.98 2.53
CA VAL A 86 -17.08 -1.46 3.35
C VAL A 86 -17.60 -2.10 4.63
N THR A 87 -17.08 -3.26 5.00
CA THR A 87 -17.56 -4.06 6.15
C THR A 87 -16.46 -4.68 7.02
N SER A 88 -15.24 -4.83 6.50
CA SER A 88 -14.10 -5.49 7.16
C SER A 88 -13.30 -4.56 8.07
N VAL A 89 -13.43 -3.24 7.90
CA VAL A 89 -12.77 -2.21 8.70
C VAL A 89 -13.72 -1.05 9.03
N GLU A 90 -13.45 -0.35 10.12
CA GLU A 90 -14.20 0.84 10.54
C GLU A 90 -13.27 1.99 10.94
N VAL A 91 -13.80 3.21 11.05
CA VAL A 91 -13.03 4.40 11.44
C VAL A 91 -12.32 4.18 12.78
N GLY A 92 -11.03 4.50 12.82
CA GLY A 92 -10.18 4.30 14.00
C GLY A 92 -9.54 2.92 14.09
N ASP A 93 -9.77 2.03 13.13
CA ASP A 93 -9.00 0.79 13.02
C ASP A 93 -7.57 1.05 12.58
N HIS A 94 -6.64 0.32 13.20
CA HIS A 94 -5.24 0.28 12.77
C HIS A 94 -5.13 -0.73 11.64
N VAL A 95 -4.46 -0.35 10.56
CA VAL A 95 -4.40 -1.12 9.32
C VAL A 95 -3.01 -1.10 8.71
N ILE A 96 -2.71 -2.16 7.95
CA ILE A 96 -1.55 -2.26 7.06
C ILE A 96 -2.06 -2.35 5.62
N PRO A 97 -1.65 -1.44 4.72
CA PRO A 97 -1.80 -1.57 3.28
C PRO A 97 -1.22 -2.87 2.72
N LEU A 98 -1.96 -3.53 1.83
CA LEU A 98 -1.56 -4.76 1.15
C LEU A 98 -1.37 -4.50 -0.34
N TYR A 99 -0.12 -4.49 -0.80
CA TYR A 99 0.17 -4.41 -2.24
C TYR A 99 -0.25 -5.67 -3.00
N THR A 100 -0.44 -6.79 -2.28
CA THR A 100 -1.10 -7.99 -2.78
C THR A 100 -2.42 -8.11 -2.05
N ALA A 101 -3.52 -7.72 -2.71
CA ALA A 101 -4.86 -7.77 -2.14
C ALA A 101 -5.29 -9.20 -1.76
N GLU A 102 -6.38 -9.31 -1.01
CA GLU A 102 -7.03 -10.60 -0.72
C GLU A 102 -8.56 -10.45 -0.79
N CYS A 103 -9.15 -10.74 -1.96
CA CYS A 103 -10.61 -10.62 -2.13
C CYS A 103 -11.42 -11.79 -1.54
N GLY A 104 -10.78 -12.91 -1.17
CA GLY A 104 -11.45 -14.08 -0.60
C GLY A 104 -12.31 -14.92 -1.56
N GLU A 105 -12.64 -14.40 -2.76
CA GLU A 105 -13.60 -15.04 -3.67
C GLU A 105 -13.00 -15.52 -5.00
N CYS A 106 -11.89 -14.94 -5.46
CA CYS A 106 -11.31 -15.33 -6.75
C CYS A 106 -10.65 -16.72 -6.67
N LYS A 107 -10.44 -17.34 -7.84
CA LYS A 107 -9.81 -18.68 -7.94
C LYS A 107 -8.43 -18.78 -7.29
N PHE A 108 -7.71 -17.66 -7.15
CA PHE A 108 -6.39 -17.63 -6.51
C PHE A 108 -6.55 -17.66 -4.98
N CYS A 109 -7.34 -16.74 -4.41
CA CYS A 109 -7.63 -16.68 -2.97
C CYS A 109 -8.23 -17.99 -2.43
N THR A 110 -9.09 -18.65 -3.20
CA THR A 110 -9.75 -19.90 -2.78
C THR A 110 -8.93 -21.17 -3.03
N SER A 111 -7.76 -21.07 -3.67
CA SER A 111 -7.01 -22.25 -4.14
C SER A 111 -6.26 -23.00 -3.04
N GLY A 112 -5.90 -22.33 -1.94
CA GLY A 112 -4.96 -22.84 -0.93
C GLY A 112 -3.52 -23.05 -1.45
N LYS A 113 -3.18 -22.56 -2.65
CA LYS A 113 -1.88 -22.79 -3.31
C LYS A 113 -1.05 -21.52 -3.54
N THR A 114 -1.67 -20.36 -3.45
CA THR A 114 -1.05 -19.07 -3.80
C THR A 114 -1.76 -17.94 -3.06
N ASN A 115 -1.05 -16.83 -2.86
CA ASN A 115 -1.55 -15.57 -2.31
C ASN A 115 -1.75 -14.48 -3.38
N LEU A 116 -1.56 -14.78 -4.67
CA LEU A 116 -1.54 -13.78 -5.75
C LEU A 116 -2.95 -13.44 -6.24
N CYS A 117 -3.71 -12.70 -5.42
CA CYS A 117 -5.04 -12.22 -5.81
C CYS A 117 -5.00 -11.44 -7.13
N GLN A 118 -6.02 -11.65 -7.95
CA GLN A 118 -6.14 -11.00 -9.27
C GLN A 118 -7.15 -9.85 -9.30
N ALA A 119 -7.89 -9.62 -8.22
CA ALA A 119 -9.03 -8.71 -8.20
C ALA A 119 -8.67 -7.25 -8.55
N VAL A 120 -7.45 -6.83 -8.22
CA VAL A 120 -6.97 -5.45 -8.44
C VAL A 120 -5.83 -5.37 -9.46
N ARG A 121 -5.32 -6.52 -9.94
CA ARG A 121 -4.02 -6.57 -10.63
C ARG A 121 -4.00 -5.77 -11.93
N GLU A 122 -5.11 -5.75 -12.67
CA GLU A 122 -5.20 -5.05 -13.95
C GLU A 122 -5.07 -3.52 -13.82
N THR A 123 -5.67 -2.93 -12.79
CA THR A 123 -5.63 -1.47 -12.57
C THR A 123 -4.44 -1.06 -11.71
N GLN A 124 -4.05 -1.90 -10.74
CA GLN A 124 -2.93 -1.63 -9.85
C GLN A 124 -1.62 -1.43 -10.60
N GLY A 125 -1.33 -2.26 -11.62
CA GLY A 125 -0.14 -2.10 -12.47
C GLY A 125 -0.17 -0.85 -13.36
N LYS A 126 -1.33 -0.22 -13.53
CA LYS A 126 -1.51 1.05 -14.25
C LYS A 126 -1.51 2.27 -13.31
N GLY A 127 -1.30 2.05 -12.01
CA GLY A 127 -1.33 3.09 -10.99
C GLY A 127 -2.73 3.64 -10.70
N LEU A 128 -3.76 2.80 -10.81
CA LEU A 128 -5.17 3.21 -10.70
C LEU A 128 -5.94 2.35 -9.68
N MET A 129 -6.98 2.96 -9.11
CA MET A 129 -7.99 2.26 -8.31
C MET A 129 -8.79 1.26 -9.18
N PRO A 130 -9.56 0.32 -8.59
CA PRO A 130 -10.35 -0.66 -9.34
C PRO A 130 -11.35 -0.05 -10.33
N ASP A 131 -11.78 1.20 -10.12
CA ASP A 131 -12.65 1.94 -11.05
C ASP A 131 -11.88 2.60 -12.21
N GLY A 132 -10.56 2.38 -12.31
CA GLY A 132 -9.72 2.93 -13.37
C GLY A 132 -9.36 4.40 -13.20
N THR A 133 -9.55 4.98 -12.01
CA THR A 133 -9.23 6.40 -11.73
C THR A 133 -8.20 6.54 -10.61
N SER A 134 -7.54 7.70 -10.53
CA SER A 134 -6.72 8.04 -9.37
C SER A 134 -7.57 8.72 -8.28
N ARG A 135 -7.04 8.74 -7.05
CA ARG A 135 -7.57 9.54 -5.94
C ARG A 135 -6.66 10.73 -5.63
N PHE A 136 -5.47 10.78 -6.23
CA PHE A 136 -4.54 11.89 -6.05
C PHE A 136 -4.60 12.81 -7.27
N SER A 137 -4.59 14.11 -7.02
CA SER A 137 -4.40 15.11 -8.05
C SER A 137 -3.61 16.32 -7.55
N LYS A 138 -2.98 17.02 -8.49
CA LYS A 138 -2.34 18.32 -8.29
C LYS A 138 -2.89 19.28 -9.34
N ASP A 139 -3.53 20.36 -8.89
CA ASP A 139 -4.08 21.39 -9.78
C ASP A 139 -5.05 20.83 -10.85
N GLY A 140 -5.77 19.76 -10.51
CA GLY A 140 -6.71 19.06 -11.39
C GLY A 140 -6.10 17.95 -12.25
N GLU A 141 -4.77 17.85 -12.30
CA GLU A 141 -4.08 16.79 -13.04
C GLU A 141 -3.83 15.55 -12.16
N PRO A 142 -4.05 14.33 -12.66
CA PRO A 142 -3.92 13.12 -11.87
C PRO A 142 -2.47 12.82 -11.49
N ILE A 143 -2.27 12.39 -10.24
CA ILE A 143 -1.03 11.75 -9.77
C ILE A 143 -1.34 10.26 -9.58
N TYR A 144 -0.52 9.37 -10.13
CA TYR A 144 -0.79 7.93 -10.09
C TYR A 144 -0.59 7.33 -8.69
N HIS A 145 -1.37 6.30 -8.41
CA HIS A 145 -1.13 5.42 -7.28
C HIS A 145 0.05 4.49 -7.55
N TYR A 146 0.65 3.98 -6.50
CA TYR A 146 1.75 3.02 -6.60
C TYR A 146 1.44 1.76 -5.80
N MET A 147 1.50 0.61 -6.47
CA MET A 147 1.24 -0.72 -5.91
C MET A 147 -0.08 -0.84 -5.13
N GLY A 148 -1.06 0.04 -5.40
CA GLY A 148 -2.34 0.07 -4.69
C GLY A 148 -2.23 0.54 -3.23
N CYS A 149 -1.13 1.19 -2.86
CA CYS A 149 -0.84 1.59 -1.48
C CYS A 149 -0.53 3.09 -1.34
N SER A 150 0.45 3.60 -2.11
CA SER A 150 0.81 5.03 -2.15
C SER A 150 1.08 5.66 -0.76
N THR A 151 1.90 4.97 0.04
CA THR A 151 2.10 5.28 1.47
C THR A 151 3.02 6.47 1.75
N PHE A 152 3.66 7.05 0.72
CA PHE A 152 4.42 8.30 0.85
C PHE A 152 3.52 9.56 0.84
N SER A 153 2.32 9.46 1.43
CA SER A 153 1.36 10.55 1.62
C SER A 153 0.77 10.45 3.03
N GLU A 154 0.48 11.60 3.66
CA GLU A 154 -0.19 11.62 4.98
C GLU A 154 -1.54 10.89 4.93
N TYR A 155 -2.24 10.96 3.80
CA TYR A 155 -3.48 10.24 3.53
C TYR A 155 -3.43 9.51 2.20
N THR A 156 -3.98 8.30 2.14
CA THR A 156 -4.12 7.51 0.92
C THR A 156 -5.46 6.78 0.91
N VAL A 157 -5.95 6.46 -0.28
CA VAL A 157 -7.19 5.71 -0.48
C VAL A 157 -6.87 4.37 -1.10
N LEU A 158 -7.38 3.28 -0.50
CA LEU A 158 -7.16 1.92 -0.97
C LEU A 158 -8.50 1.19 -1.14
N PRO A 159 -8.56 0.16 -1.99
CA PRO A 159 -9.65 -0.81 -1.94
C PRO A 159 -9.66 -1.48 -0.57
N GLU A 160 -10.84 -1.77 -0.04
CA GLU A 160 -11.02 -2.48 1.22
C GLU A 160 -10.22 -3.80 1.26
N ILE A 161 -10.23 -4.54 0.15
CA ILE A 161 -9.52 -5.82 -0.02
C ILE A 161 -7.99 -5.70 -0.05
N SER A 162 -7.47 -4.46 -0.02
CA SER A 162 -6.05 -4.14 0.07
C SER A 162 -5.66 -3.62 1.46
N LEU A 163 -6.44 -3.95 2.50
CA LEU A 163 -6.16 -3.57 3.88
C LEU A 163 -6.27 -4.77 4.83
N ALA A 164 -5.28 -4.91 5.71
CA ALA A 164 -5.36 -5.82 6.85
C ALA A 164 -5.55 -5.04 8.15
N LYS A 165 -6.64 -5.30 8.88
CA LYS A 165 -6.82 -4.80 10.26
C LYS A 165 -5.81 -5.46 11.18
N VAL A 166 -5.13 -4.64 11.99
CA VAL A 166 -4.14 -5.09 12.99
C VAL A 166 -4.55 -4.67 14.39
N ASN A 167 -3.86 -5.22 15.38
CA ASN A 167 -4.11 -4.90 16.78
C ASN A 167 -3.82 -3.41 17.05
N LYS A 168 -4.77 -2.69 17.68
CA LYS A 168 -4.64 -1.27 17.99
C LYS A 168 -3.49 -0.95 18.96
N SER A 169 -3.04 -1.93 19.73
CA SER A 169 -1.89 -1.79 20.64
C SER A 169 -0.54 -2.01 19.95
N ALA A 170 -0.52 -2.46 18.68
CA ALA A 170 0.72 -2.63 17.94
C ALA A 170 1.28 -1.27 17.51
N PRO A 171 2.57 -0.99 17.76
CA PRO A 171 3.22 0.26 17.34
C PRO A 171 3.32 0.30 15.81
N LEU A 172 2.61 1.23 15.16
CA LEU A 172 2.53 1.32 13.70
C LEU A 172 3.87 1.70 13.06
N GLU A 173 4.75 2.36 13.81
CA GLU A 173 6.14 2.66 13.45
C GLU A 173 7.03 1.42 13.33
N GLU A 174 6.63 0.30 13.93
CA GLU A 174 7.34 -0.98 13.79
C GLU A 174 6.59 -1.92 12.84
N VAL A 175 5.27 -2.08 13.04
CA VAL A 175 4.51 -3.07 12.28
C VAL A 175 4.24 -2.67 10.84
N CYS A 176 4.53 -1.42 10.42
CA CYS A 176 4.50 -1.04 9.01
C CYS A 176 5.42 -1.93 8.15
N LEU A 177 6.53 -2.42 8.72
CA LEU A 177 7.48 -3.32 8.05
C LEU A 177 6.86 -4.69 7.69
N LEU A 178 5.73 -5.06 8.31
CA LEU A 178 4.98 -6.27 7.97
C LEU A 178 4.23 -6.13 6.63
N GLY A 179 4.09 -4.92 6.09
CA GLY A 179 3.47 -4.66 4.80
C GLY A 179 4.29 -5.18 3.61
N CYS A 180 5.61 -5.39 3.78
CA CYS A 180 6.44 -5.99 2.75
C CYS A 180 7.64 -6.77 3.30
N GLY A 181 8.69 -6.09 3.76
CA GLY A 181 10.02 -6.68 3.90
C GLY A 181 10.09 -7.86 4.87
N VAL A 182 9.52 -7.69 6.07
CA VAL A 182 9.60 -8.70 7.13
C VAL A 182 8.80 -9.95 6.77
N THR A 183 7.54 -9.77 6.34
CA THR A 183 6.66 -10.89 5.98
C THR A 183 7.13 -11.61 4.72
N THR A 184 7.80 -10.90 3.80
CA THR A 184 8.43 -11.51 2.61
C THR A 184 9.57 -12.46 3.01
N GLY A 185 10.50 -12.01 3.86
CA GLY A 185 11.62 -12.84 4.33
C GLY A 185 11.14 -14.07 5.11
N MET A 186 10.28 -13.84 6.12
CA MET A 186 9.72 -14.92 6.93
C MET A 186 8.91 -15.91 6.08
N GLY A 187 8.09 -15.40 5.16
CA GLY A 187 7.27 -16.22 4.26
C GLY A 187 8.11 -17.04 3.27
N ALA A 188 9.25 -16.52 2.81
CA ALA A 188 10.17 -17.27 1.96
C ALA A 188 10.68 -18.53 2.66
N VAL A 189 11.04 -18.43 3.94
CA VAL A 189 11.55 -19.55 4.73
C VAL A 189 10.44 -20.50 5.18
N LEU A 190 9.37 -19.97 5.78
CA LEU A 190 8.32 -20.78 6.41
C LEU A 190 7.35 -21.39 5.39
N ASN A 191 6.94 -20.63 4.37
CA ASN A 191 5.86 -21.04 3.47
C ASN A 191 6.38 -21.58 2.13
N THR A 192 7.43 -20.97 1.57
CA THR A 192 7.92 -21.30 0.22
C THR A 192 8.99 -22.39 0.27
N ALA A 193 10.11 -22.13 0.94
CA ALA A 193 11.20 -23.10 1.10
C ALA A 193 10.84 -24.23 2.08
N LYS A 194 10.01 -23.91 3.09
CA LYS A 194 9.60 -24.84 4.16
C LYS A 194 10.81 -25.45 4.86
N VAL A 195 11.74 -24.60 5.28
CA VAL A 195 12.94 -25.01 6.03
C VAL A 195 12.53 -25.78 7.29
N GLN A 196 13.24 -26.86 7.58
CA GLN A 196 13.01 -27.75 8.71
C GLN A 196 14.10 -27.59 9.78
N GLU A 197 13.80 -28.04 11.00
CA GLU A 197 14.81 -28.12 12.07
C GLU A 197 16.00 -28.99 11.62
N GLY A 198 17.22 -28.45 11.76
CA GLY A 198 18.45 -29.13 11.38
C GLY A 198 18.94 -28.85 9.95
N ASP A 199 18.16 -28.17 9.12
CA ASP A 199 18.60 -27.74 7.79
C ASP A 199 19.77 -26.75 7.87
N THR A 200 20.68 -26.82 6.90
CA THR A 200 21.72 -25.78 6.68
C THR A 200 21.26 -24.83 5.58
N VAL A 201 21.12 -23.54 5.90
CA VAL A 201 20.59 -22.52 4.99
C VAL A 201 21.69 -21.51 4.61
N ALA A 202 21.65 -21.02 3.37
CA ALA A 202 22.48 -19.91 2.90
C ALA A 202 21.59 -18.75 2.44
N ILE A 203 21.78 -17.57 3.03
CA ILE A 203 21.07 -16.34 2.67
C ILE A 203 22.02 -15.41 1.90
N PHE A 204 21.64 -15.07 0.68
CA PHE A 204 22.42 -14.19 -0.19
C PHE A 204 21.81 -12.79 -0.18
N GLY A 205 22.46 -11.87 0.54
CA GLY A 205 22.00 -10.50 0.76
C GLY A 205 21.45 -10.29 2.17
N LEU A 206 22.03 -9.35 2.91
CA LEU A 206 21.73 -9.11 4.33
C LEU A 206 21.04 -7.75 4.57
N GLY A 207 20.16 -7.36 3.63
CA GLY A 207 19.22 -6.25 3.82
C GLY A 207 18.01 -6.66 4.66
N GLY A 208 17.00 -5.79 4.77
CA GLY A 208 15.82 -6.03 5.62
C GLY A 208 15.10 -7.36 5.36
N ILE A 209 14.89 -7.72 4.09
CA ILE A 209 14.27 -9.01 3.71
C ILE A 209 15.16 -10.19 4.09
N GLY A 210 16.47 -10.10 3.80
CA GLY A 210 17.42 -11.18 4.07
C GLY A 210 17.64 -11.42 5.56
N LEU A 211 17.59 -10.38 6.39
CA LEU A 211 17.63 -10.51 7.86
C LEU A 211 16.33 -11.06 8.45
N SER A 212 15.22 -10.99 7.70
CA SER A 212 13.91 -11.50 8.13
C SER A 212 13.67 -12.96 7.70
N ALA A 213 14.53 -13.51 6.86
CA ALA A 213 14.54 -14.91 6.43
C ALA A 213 15.33 -15.76 7.43
#